data_AF-A0A3M5GRH4-F1
#
_entry.id   AF-A0A3M5GRH4-F1
#
_cell.length_a   1.000
_cell.length_b   1.000
_cell.length_c   1.000
_cell.angle_alpha   90.00
_cell.angle_beta   90.00
_cell.angle_gamma   90.00
#
_symmetry.space_group_name_H-M   'P 1'
#
loop_
_entity.id
_entity.type
_entity.pdbx_description
1 polymer ?
#
loop_
_entity_poly.entity_id
_entity_poly.type
_entity_poly.pdbx_seq_one_letter_code
_entity_poly.pdbx_strand_id
1 'polypeptide(L)'
;MQEQMTRATQNEAMARTVTQLNATVGANSAQVTDLREVVSTNQASTSTSLQQLSASVASANNASAQNAAAIQQTATAYADTAGKLTTMWSVKMQVTQDGKYVAAGIGLGIENTGAGLQSQFLVSADRFAVVNSMAGGATSVPFAVQNGQVFINSAFIQDGTITNAKIGNYIQSNNYVAGVSGWKLFFDGTFEINSQLGGGGRQTINSFGGKVFDENNMKRYQWGNLAA
;
A
#
# COMPACT_ATOMS: atom_id res chain seq x y z
N MET A 1 83.72 -26.85 -66.24
CA MET A 1 83.76 -25.51 -65.60
C MET A 1 82.39 -24.83 -65.62
N GLN A 2 81.72 -24.70 -66.77
CA GLN A 2 80.45 -23.96 -66.87
C GLN A 2 79.27 -24.63 -66.13
N GLU A 3 79.13 -25.96 -66.17
CA GLU A 3 78.07 -26.68 -65.44
C GLU A 3 78.24 -26.62 -63.91
N GLN A 4 79.48 -26.69 -63.41
CA GLN A 4 79.79 -26.52 -61.99
C GLN A 4 79.48 -25.11 -61.50
N MET A 5 79.76 -24.08 -62.32
CA MET A 5 79.38 -22.70 -62.04
C MET A 5 77.86 -22.54 -61.99
N THR A 6 77.11 -23.09 -62.96
CA THR A 6 75.64 -23.04 -62.98
C THR A 6 75.02 -23.73 -61.75
N ARG A 7 75.56 -24.88 -61.34
CA ARG A 7 75.12 -25.59 -60.12
C ARG A 7 75.46 -24.81 -58.84
N ALA A 8 76.63 -24.19 -58.76
CA ALA A 8 77.01 -23.35 -57.63
C ALA A 8 76.08 -22.13 -57.51
N THR A 9 75.79 -21.45 -58.63
CA THR A 9 74.86 -20.31 -58.67
C THR A 9 73.42 -20.73 -58.31
N GLN A 10 72.95 -21.89 -58.78
CA GLN A 10 71.64 -22.43 -58.37
C GLN A 10 71.60 -22.77 -56.88
N ASN A 11 72.64 -23.39 -56.33
CA ASN A 11 72.73 -23.68 -54.90
C ASN A 11 72.75 -22.40 -54.06
N GLU A 12 73.43 -21.34 -54.51
CA GLU A 12 73.45 -20.05 -53.84
C GLU A 12 72.08 -19.36 -53.89
N ALA A 13 71.40 -19.37 -55.03
CA ALA A 13 70.03 -18.85 -55.16
C ALA A 13 69.03 -19.62 -54.30
N MET A 14 69.19 -20.96 -54.22
CA MET A 14 68.37 -21.81 -53.37
C MET A 14 68.65 -21.55 -51.88
N ALA A 15 69.92 -21.39 -51.49
CA ALA A 15 70.29 -21.02 -50.12
C ALA A 15 69.69 -19.67 -49.72
N ARG A 16 69.76 -18.65 -50.58
CA ARG A 16 69.11 -17.34 -50.35
C ARG A 16 67.60 -17.48 -50.19
N THR A 17 66.95 -18.32 -50.99
CA THR A 17 65.51 -18.61 -50.90
C THR A 17 65.16 -19.28 -49.58
N VAL A 18 65.95 -20.27 -49.13
CA VAL A 18 65.77 -20.94 -47.83
C VAL A 18 65.97 -19.96 -46.67
N THR A 19 66.96 -19.07 -46.73
CA THR A 19 67.14 -18.02 -45.71
C THR A 19 65.96 -17.06 -45.66
N GLN A 20 65.46 -16.61 -46.83
CA GLN A 20 64.27 -15.75 -46.90
C GLN A 20 63.02 -16.46 -46.38
N LEU A 21 62.84 -17.74 -46.71
CA LEU A 21 61.73 -18.55 -46.21
C LEU A 21 61.81 -18.71 -44.68
N ASN A 22 62.99 -19.01 -44.13
CA ASN A 22 63.20 -19.11 -42.68
C ASN A 22 62.89 -17.79 -41.96
N ALA A 23 63.29 -16.65 -42.54
CA ALA A 23 62.95 -15.34 -42.01
C ALA A 23 61.44 -15.09 -42.02
N THR A 24 60.76 -15.37 -43.14
CA THR A 24 59.30 -15.24 -43.25
C THR A 24 58.55 -16.19 -42.31
N VAL A 25 59.00 -17.46 -42.19
CA VAL A 25 58.44 -18.44 -41.27
C VAL A 25 58.64 -18.00 -39.81
N GLY A 26 59.80 -17.45 -39.47
CA GLY A 26 60.08 -16.87 -38.15
C GLY A 26 59.15 -15.69 -37.84
N ALA A 27 58.97 -14.77 -38.79
CA ALA A 27 58.04 -13.65 -38.66
C ALA A 27 56.59 -14.12 -38.49
N ASN A 28 56.13 -15.07 -39.31
CA ASN A 28 54.79 -15.64 -39.20
C ASN A 28 54.59 -16.36 -37.85
N SER A 29 55.60 -17.07 -37.35
CA SER A 29 55.57 -17.73 -36.03
C SER A 29 55.39 -16.71 -34.89
N ALA A 30 56.08 -15.58 -34.97
CA ALA A 30 55.92 -14.48 -34.02
C ALA A 30 54.51 -13.86 -34.09
N GLN A 31 54.00 -13.59 -35.30
CA GLN A 31 52.64 -13.06 -35.49
C GLN A 31 51.54 -14.02 -34.99
N VAL A 32 51.72 -15.34 -35.17
CA VAL A 32 50.80 -16.36 -34.63
C VAL A 32 50.84 -16.38 -33.10
N THR A 33 52.00 -16.14 -32.50
CA THR A 33 52.15 -16.07 -31.04
C THR A 33 51.44 -14.85 -30.47
N ASP A 34 51.63 -13.68 -31.08
CA ASP A 34 50.93 -12.44 -30.73
C ASP A 34 49.40 -12.58 -30.89
N LEU A 35 48.94 -13.17 -31.99
CA LEU A 35 47.51 -13.44 -32.19
C LEU A 35 46.94 -14.39 -31.13
N ARG A 36 47.69 -15.42 -30.71
CA ARG A 36 47.27 -16.32 -29.63
C ARG A 36 47.13 -15.58 -28.30
N GLU A 37 48.04 -14.66 -28.01
CA GLU A 37 47.97 -13.82 -26.81
C GLU A 37 46.78 -12.85 -26.85
N VAL A 38 46.55 -12.19 -27.99
CA VAL A 38 45.38 -11.32 -28.21
C VAL A 38 44.08 -12.12 -28.08
N VAL A 39 44.00 -13.31 -28.67
CA VAL A 39 42.83 -14.20 -28.56
C VAL A 39 42.61 -14.64 -27.12
N SER A 40 43.67 -15.03 -26.40
CA SER A 40 43.57 -15.42 -24.99
C SER A 40 43.10 -14.26 -24.11
N THR A 41 43.66 -13.07 -24.31
CA THR A 41 43.29 -11.84 -23.60
C THR A 41 41.84 -11.43 -23.90
N ASN A 42 41.42 -11.51 -25.15
CA ASN A 42 40.04 -11.25 -25.56
C ASN A 42 39.07 -12.28 -24.96
N GLN A 43 39.46 -13.56 -24.91
CA GLN A 43 38.65 -14.62 -24.32
C GLN A 43 38.50 -14.44 -22.79
N ALA A 44 39.56 -14.04 -22.09
CA ALA A 44 39.50 -13.68 -20.68
C ALA A 44 38.58 -12.48 -20.43
N SER A 45 38.75 -11.38 -21.19
CA SER A 45 37.94 -10.16 -21.08
C SER A 45 36.46 -10.41 -21.37
N THR A 46 36.17 -11.25 -22.37
CA THR A 46 34.81 -11.67 -22.70
C THR A 46 34.19 -12.49 -21.57
N SER A 47 34.95 -13.41 -20.96
CA SER A 47 34.48 -14.19 -19.80
C SER A 47 34.12 -13.30 -18.61
N THR A 48 34.96 -12.31 -18.29
CA THR A 48 34.66 -11.34 -17.23
C THR A 48 33.40 -10.52 -17.55
N SER A 49 33.25 -10.07 -18.79
CA SER A 49 32.08 -9.31 -19.23
C SER A 49 30.80 -10.15 -19.14
N LEU A 50 30.85 -11.43 -19.51
CA LEU A 50 29.73 -12.37 -19.39
C LEU A 50 29.36 -12.64 -17.93
N GLN A 51 30.35 -12.74 -17.03
CA GLN A 51 30.10 -12.90 -15.59
C GLN A 51 29.39 -11.67 -15.00
N GLN A 52 29.85 -10.46 -15.37
CA GLN A 52 29.21 -9.21 -14.95
C GLN A 52 27.79 -9.07 -15.51
N LEU A 53 27.60 -9.41 -16.79
CA LEU A 53 26.28 -9.41 -17.42
C LEU A 53 25.34 -10.41 -16.74
N SER A 54 25.80 -11.64 -16.49
CA SER A 54 25.03 -12.67 -15.80
C SER A 54 24.59 -12.21 -14.41
N ALA A 55 25.50 -11.62 -13.64
CA ALA A 55 25.19 -11.04 -12.33
C ALA A 55 24.15 -9.90 -12.44
N SER A 56 24.33 -8.98 -13.38
CA SER A 56 23.41 -7.88 -13.61
C SER A 56 22.01 -8.36 -14.02
N VAL A 57 21.93 -9.38 -14.88
CA VAL A 57 20.65 -9.99 -15.31
C VAL A 57 19.98 -10.70 -14.13
N ALA A 58 20.74 -11.43 -13.31
CA ALA A 58 20.22 -12.07 -12.10
C ALA A 58 19.65 -11.03 -11.12
N SER A 59 20.38 -9.93 -10.87
CA SER A 59 19.91 -8.83 -10.03
C SER A 59 18.65 -8.17 -10.57
N ALA A 60 18.57 -7.91 -11.88
CA ALA A 60 17.40 -7.33 -12.52
C ALA A 60 16.16 -8.24 -12.41
N ASN A 61 16.34 -9.55 -12.64
CA ASN A 61 15.26 -10.53 -12.51
C ASN A 61 14.75 -10.61 -11.07
N ASN A 62 15.64 -10.58 -10.08
CA ASN A 62 15.26 -10.58 -8.67
C ASN A 62 14.47 -9.31 -8.28
N ALA A 63 14.90 -8.14 -8.74
CA ALA A 63 14.18 -6.89 -8.49
C ALA A 63 12.79 -6.88 -9.13
N SER A 64 12.66 -7.42 -10.36
CA SER A 64 11.36 -7.57 -11.03
C SER A 64 10.43 -8.54 -10.31
N ALA A 65 10.96 -9.61 -9.71
CA ALA A 65 10.16 -10.55 -8.93
C ALA A 65 9.69 -9.96 -7.59
N GLN A 66 10.51 -9.09 -6.98
CA GLN A 66 10.16 -8.41 -5.73
C GLN A 66 9.13 -7.30 -5.91
N ASN A 67 9.06 -6.70 -7.11
CA ASN A 67 8.20 -5.58 -7.43
C ASN A 67 7.22 -5.95 -8.54
N ALA A 68 6.03 -6.44 -8.15
CA ALA A 68 5.00 -6.88 -9.07
C ALA A 68 3.64 -6.33 -8.66
N ALA A 69 2.81 -5.95 -9.65
CA ALA A 69 1.43 -5.57 -9.45
C ALA A 69 0.53 -6.43 -10.33
N ALA A 70 -0.61 -6.88 -9.81
CA ALA A 70 -1.57 -7.65 -10.57
C ALA A 70 -3.01 -7.32 -10.16
N ILE A 71 -3.92 -7.44 -11.13
CA ILE A 71 -5.36 -7.30 -10.94
C ILE A 71 -5.99 -8.61 -11.40
N GLN A 72 -6.83 -9.20 -10.56
CA GLN A 72 -7.63 -10.38 -10.87
C GLN A 72 -9.10 -10.04 -10.71
N GLN A 73 -9.88 -10.30 -11.75
CA GLN A 73 -11.32 -10.13 -11.74
C GLN A 73 -11.99 -11.50 -11.90
N THR A 74 -13.05 -11.76 -11.14
CA THR A 74 -13.85 -12.97 -11.26
C THR A 74 -15.32 -12.59 -11.33
N ALA A 75 -16.03 -13.11 -12.33
CA ALA A 75 -17.46 -12.93 -12.49
C ALA A 75 -18.09 -14.29 -12.75
N THR A 76 -19.06 -14.67 -11.93
CA THR A 76 -19.81 -15.93 -12.07
C THR A 76 -21.30 -15.67 -11.89
N ALA A 77 -22.10 -16.37 -12.68
CA ALA A 77 -23.54 -16.47 -12.52
C ALA A 77 -23.90 -17.95 -12.68
N TYR A 78 -24.56 -18.50 -11.68
CA TYR A 78 -24.89 -19.92 -11.60
C TYR A 78 -26.35 -20.07 -11.19
N ALA A 79 -27.04 -20.96 -11.90
CA ALA A 79 -28.40 -21.38 -11.58
C ALA A 79 -28.46 -22.90 -11.75
N ASP A 80 -28.91 -23.61 -10.72
CA ASP A 80 -29.11 -25.07 -10.81
C ASP A 80 -30.58 -25.45 -11.05
N THR A 81 -30.81 -26.73 -11.35
CA THR A 81 -32.14 -27.30 -11.56
C THR A 81 -32.98 -27.41 -10.28
N ALA A 82 -32.38 -27.20 -9.11
CA ALA A 82 -33.05 -27.16 -7.81
C ALA A 82 -33.48 -25.74 -7.42
N GLY A 83 -33.24 -24.73 -8.27
CA GLY A 83 -33.62 -23.34 -8.02
C GLY A 83 -32.63 -22.56 -7.14
N LYS A 84 -31.40 -23.05 -6.95
CA LYS A 84 -30.32 -22.27 -6.33
C LYS A 84 -29.77 -21.29 -7.36
N LEU A 85 -29.91 -19.99 -7.09
CA LEU A 85 -29.27 -18.92 -7.85
C LEU A 85 -28.08 -18.39 -7.05
N THR A 86 -26.95 -18.19 -7.71
CA THR A 86 -25.77 -17.56 -7.12
C THR A 86 -25.10 -16.67 -8.16
N THR A 87 -24.84 -15.42 -7.80
CA THR A 87 -24.02 -14.51 -8.61
C THR A 87 -22.88 -13.99 -7.75
N MET A 88 -21.70 -13.85 -8.35
CA MET A 88 -20.55 -13.28 -7.69
C MET A 88 -19.76 -12.43 -8.68
N TRP A 89 -19.35 -11.25 -8.25
CA TRP A 89 -18.38 -10.43 -8.93
C TRP A 89 -17.34 -9.97 -7.92
N SER A 90 -16.07 -10.18 -8.20
CA SER A 90 -15.00 -9.72 -7.33
C SER A 90 -13.81 -9.19 -8.12
N VAL A 91 -13.14 -8.22 -7.52
CA VAL A 91 -11.86 -7.69 -7.99
C VAL A 91 -10.88 -7.78 -6.83
N LYS A 92 -9.73 -8.39 -7.10
CA LYS A 92 -8.59 -8.45 -6.20
C LYS A 92 -7.41 -7.75 -6.87
N MET A 93 -6.83 -6.80 -6.16
CA MET A 93 -5.61 -6.10 -6.56
C MET A 93 -4.52 -6.49 -5.58
N GLN A 94 -3.33 -6.77 -6.10
CA GLN A 94 -2.17 -7.12 -5.29
C GLN A 94 -0.95 -6.36 -5.77
N VAL A 95 -0.18 -5.85 -4.83
CA VAL A 95 1.13 -5.23 -5.08
C VAL A 95 2.12 -5.89 -4.12
N THR A 96 3.21 -6.40 -4.68
CA THR A 96 4.39 -6.81 -3.94
C THR A 96 5.43 -5.71 -4.12
N GLN A 97 5.96 -5.17 -3.03
CA GLN A 97 7.08 -4.23 -3.04
C GLN A 97 8.09 -4.68 -1.97
N ASP A 98 9.34 -4.88 -2.36
CA ASP A 98 10.41 -5.38 -1.46
C ASP A 98 10.00 -6.66 -0.70
N GLY A 99 9.24 -7.54 -1.36
CA GLY A 99 8.71 -8.78 -0.77
C GLY A 99 7.52 -8.61 0.18
N LYS A 100 7.04 -7.38 0.44
CA LYS A 100 5.82 -7.12 1.20
C LYS A 100 4.60 -7.17 0.30
N TYR A 101 3.66 -8.04 0.63
CA TYR A 101 2.42 -8.24 -0.12
C TYR A 101 1.30 -7.38 0.48
N VAL A 102 0.77 -6.45 -0.31
CA VAL A 102 -0.43 -5.68 0.02
C VAL A 102 -1.52 -6.06 -0.98
N ALA A 103 -2.68 -6.48 -0.47
CA ALA A 103 -3.84 -6.78 -1.29
C ALA A 103 -5.04 -5.98 -0.85
N ALA A 104 -5.79 -5.50 -1.84
CA ALA A 104 -7.10 -4.89 -1.64
C ALA A 104 -8.11 -5.56 -2.57
N GLY A 105 -9.36 -5.63 -2.17
CA GLY A 105 -10.38 -6.23 -3.01
C GLY A 105 -11.80 -5.86 -2.62
N ILE A 106 -12.68 -5.99 -3.59
CA ILE A 106 -14.11 -5.77 -3.47
C ILE A 106 -14.83 -7.00 -4.01
N GLY A 107 -15.85 -7.46 -3.30
CA GLY A 107 -16.71 -8.56 -3.69
C GLY A 107 -18.19 -8.17 -3.57
N LEU A 108 -18.95 -8.47 -4.61
CA LEU A 108 -20.40 -8.39 -4.66
C LEU A 108 -20.94 -9.80 -4.92
N GLY A 109 -22.03 -10.16 -4.27
CA GLY A 109 -22.68 -11.43 -4.59
C GLY A 109 -24.10 -11.50 -4.10
N ILE A 110 -24.85 -12.41 -4.71
CA ILE A 110 -26.16 -12.84 -4.25
C ILE A 110 -26.08 -14.35 -4.10
N GLU A 111 -26.44 -14.86 -2.92
CA GLU A 111 -26.50 -16.29 -2.66
C GLU A 111 -27.88 -16.67 -2.11
N ASN A 112 -28.39 -17.82 -2.52
CA ASN A 112 -29.55 -18.43 -1.88
C ASN A 112 -29.11 -19.15 -0.60
N THR A 113 -29.43 -18.55 0.54
CA THR A 113 -29.18 -19.09 1.89
C THR A 113 -30.41 -19.86 2.39
N GLY A 114 -30.30 -20.56 3.52
CA GLY A 114 -31.46 -21.21 4.15
C GLY A 114 -32.60 -20.25 4.51
N ALA A 115 -32.36 -18.93 4.55
CA ALA A 115 -33.35 -17.89 4.80
C ALA A 115 -33.84 -17.18 3.51
N GLY A 116 -33.40 -17.62 2.33
CA GLY A 116 -33.69 -17.01 1.03
C GLY A 116 -32.49 -16.28 0.42
N LEU A 117 -32.76 -15.48 -0.62
CA LEU A 117 -31.72 -14.71 -1.33
C LEU A 117 -31.14 -13.63 -0.43
N GLN A 118 -29.82 -13.65 -0.27
CA GLN A 118 -29.06 -12.66 0.46
C GLN A 118 -28.04 -12.00 -0.47
N SER A 119 -28.06 -10.67 -0.54
CA SER A 119 -27.03 -9.89 -1.22
C SER A 119 -25.94 -9.47 -0.24
N GLN A 120 -24.71 -9.37 -0.72
CA GLN A 120 -23.56 -8.97 0.09
C GLN A 120 -22.60 -8.05 -0.69
N PHE A 121 -22.01 -7.11 0.04
CA PHE A 121 -20.92 -6.26 -0.41
C PHE A 121 -19.78 -6.34 0.60
N LEU A 122 -18.64 -6.87 0.17
CA LEU A 122 -17.48 -7.13 1.00
C LEU A 122 -16.29 -6.32 0.48
N VAL A 123 -15.59 -5.66 1.40
CA VAL A 123 -14.38 -4.87 1.10
C VAL A 123 -13.26 -5.35 2.00
N SER A 124 -12.12 -5.66 1.41
CA SER A 124 -10.89 -6.01 2.11
C SER A 124 -9.82 -4.98 1.75
N ALA A 125 -9.39 -4.18 2.72
CA ALA A 125 -8.35 -3.15 2.56
C ALA A 125 -7.84 -2.69 3.93
N ASP A 126 -6.59 -2.21 3.98
CA ASP A 126 -6.03 -1.57 5.19
C ASP A 126 -6.76 -0.26 5.54
N ARG A 127 -7.22 0.45 4.51
CA ARG A 127 -8.03 1.67 4.62
C ARG A 127 -9.11 1.68 3.55
N PHE A 128 -10.36 1.79 3.97
CA PHE A 128 -11.49 2.11 3.12
C PHE A 128 -11.94 3.55 3.41
N ALA A 129 -12.02 4.42 2.41
CA ALA A 129 -12.37 5.82 2.62
C ALA A 129 -13.20 6.39 1.48
N VAL A 130 -14.18 7.23 1.82
CA VAL A 130 -14.87 8.07 0.84
C VAL A 130 -14.04 9.34 0.70
N VAL A 131 -13.51 9.59 -0.49
CA VAL A 131 -12.67 10.77 -0.77
C VAL A 131 -13.47 11.71 -1.65
N ASN A 132 -13.60 12.97 -1.21
CA ASN A 132 -14.17 14.04 -2.04
C ASN A 132 -13.08 15.06 -2.35
N SER A 133 -12.78 15.19 -3.64
CA SER A 133 -11.97 16.27 -4.20
C SER A 133 -12.88 17.20 -4.99
N MET A 134 -13.20 18.36 -4.43
CA MET A 134 -13.84 19.43 -5.19
C MET A 134 -12.77 20.09 -6.08
N ALA A 135 -13.09 20.39 -7.34
CA ALA A 135 -12.16 21.04 -8.26
C ALA A 135 -11.65 22.37 -7.65
N GLY A 136 -10.34 22.46 -7.39
CA GLY A 136 -9.72 23.63 -6.76
C GLY A 136 -9.86 23.73 -5.23
N GLY A 137 -10.46 22.73 -4.56
CA GLY A 137 -10.63 22.67 -3.11
C GLY A 137 -9.71 21.65 -2.42
N ALA A 138 -9.69 21.69 -1.08
CA ALA A 138 -8.96 20.71 -0.27
C ALA A 138 -9.62 19.32 -0.36
N THR A 139 -8.81 18.27 -0.48
CA THR A 139 -9.27 16.88 -0.39
C THR A 139 -9.87 16.61 0.99
N SER A 140 -11.10 16.11 1.05
CA SER A 140 -11.78 15.77 2.29
C SER A 140 -12.12 14.28 2.36
N VAL A 141 -12.08 13.72 3.57
CA VAL A 141 -12.41 12.32 3.85
C VAL A 141 -13.47 12.28 4.96
N PRO A 142 -14.78 12.39 4.63
CA PRO A 142 -15.85 12.39 5.63
C PRO A 142 -16.05 11.05 6.33
N PHE A 143 -15.67 9.94 5.69
CA PHE A 143 -15.79 8.58 6.22
C PHE A 143 -14.53 7.77 5.91
N ALA A 144 -13.97 7.11 6.92
CA ALA A 144 -12.89 6.15 6.74
C ALA A 144 -12.97 5.00 7.74
N VAL A 145 -12.64 3.79 7.28
CA VAL A 145 -12.39 2.61 8.12
C VAL A 145 -10.91 2.28 8.01
N GLN A 146 -10.19 2.32 9.13
CA GLN A 146 -8.76 2.02 9.21
C GLN A 146 -8.39 1.67 10.65
N ASN A 147 -7.35 0.85 10.83
CA ASN A 147 -6.88 0.45 12.18
C ASN A 147 -8.01 -0.13 13.07
N GLY A 148 -8.98 -0.81 12.47
CA GLY A 148 -10.15 -1.37 13.18
C GLY A 148 -11.15 -0.33 13.71
N GLN A 149 -11.04 0.93 13.28
CA GLN A 149 -11.91 2.02 13.73
C GLN A 149 -12.59 2.71 12.55
N VAL A 150 -13.81 3.21 12.80
CA VAL A 150 -14.56 4.05 11.86
C VAL A 150 -14.38 5.50 12.29
N PHE A 151 -13.92 6.33 11.35
CA PHE A 151 -13.79 7.77 11.49
C PHE A 151 -14.89 8.45 10.67
N ILE A 152 -15.66 9.31 11.33
CA ILE A 152 -16.73 10.09 10.71
C ILE A 152 -16.51 11.55 11.11
N ASN A 153 -16.38 12.45 10.13
CA ASN A 153 -16.21 13.89 10.40
C ASN A 153 -17.52 14.49 10.95
N SER A 154 -18.63 14.21 10.28
CA SER A 154 -19.97 14.63 10.67
C SER A 154 -21.00 13.61 10.21
N ALA A 155 -22.06 13.38 10.98
CA ALA A 155 -23.17 12.50 10.62
C ALA A 155 -24.51 13.22 10.78
N PHE A 156 -25.37 13.14 9.77
CA PHE A 156 -26.79 13.47 9.89
C PHE A 156 -27.57 12.17 9.87
N ILE A 157 -28.26 11.86 10.96
CA ILE A 157 -28.94 10.58 11.18
C ILE A 157 -30.42 10.89 11.39
N GLN A 158 -31.29 10.34 10.55
CA GLN A 158 -32.73 10.51 10.68
C GLN A 158 -33.25 9.83 11.95
N ASP A 159 -32.96 8.53 12.12
CA ASP A 159 -33.32 7.73 13.28
C ASP A 159 -32.10 6.94 13.77
N GLY A 160 -31.59 7.26 14.96
CA GLY A 160 -30.38 6.66 15.53
C GLY A 160 -30.68 5.83 16.78
N THR A 161 -30.35 4.55 16.75
CA THR A 161 -30.42 3.65 17.92
C THR A 161 -29.02 3.20 18.30
N ILE A 162 -28.64 3.42 19.56
CA ILE A 162 -27.36 2.95 20.10
C ILE A 162 -27.66 2.09 21.34
N THR A 163 -27.36 0.79 21.27
CA THR A 163 -27.58 -0.12 22.40
C THR A 163 -26.71 0.26 23.61
N ASN A 164 -25.41 0.52 23.37
CA ASN A 164 -24.48 1.01 24.38
C ASN A 164 -23.44 1.93 23.74
N ALA A 165 -23.12 3.04 24.40
CA ALA A 165 -22.09 3.99 23.98
C ALA A 165 -21.02 4.16 25.06
N LYS A 166 -19.74 4.12 24.67
CA LYS A 166 -18.62 4.57 25.52
C LYS A 166 -18.22 5.97 25.08
N ILE A 167 -18.34 6.94 25.98
CA ILE A 167 -18.06 8.36 25.70
C ILE A 167 -16.76 8.74 26.41
N GLY A 168 -15.81 9.31 25.66
CA GLY A 168 -14.49 9.68 26.21
C GLY A 168 -14.53 10.94 27.08
N ASN A 169 -15.22 11.98 26.61
CA ASN A 169 -15.22 13.29 27.28
C ASN A 169 -16.63 13.75 27.65
N TYR A 170 -17.50 13.96 26.67
CA TYR A 170 -18.86 14.44 26.92
C TYR A 170 -19.77 14.26 25.70
N ILE A 171 -21.07 14.38 25.94
CA ILE A 171 -22.07 14.71 24.91
C ILE A 171 -22.66 16.07 25.31
N GLN A 172 -22.79 17.00 24.35
CA GLN A 172 -23.30 18.34 24.62
C GLN A 172 -24.13 18.90 23.46
N SER A 173 -25.00 19.85 23.75
CA SER A 173 -25.64 20.70 22.75
C SER A 173 -24.66 21.68 22.10
N ASN A 174 -24.93 22.08 20.85
CA ASN A 174 -24.11 23.06 20.11
C ASN A 174 -23.99 24.43 20.79
N ASN A 175 -25.01 24.85 21.56
CA ASN A 175 -25.05 26.15 22.25
C ASN A 175 -24.61 26.07 23.74
N TYR A 176 -23.92 25.00 24.14
CA TYR A 176 -23.52 24.84 25.54
C TYR A 176 -22.52 25.90 25.99
N VAL A 177 -22.87 26.62 27.05
CA VAL A 177 -21.99 27.55 27.79
C VAL A 177 -22.18 27.23 29.27
N ALA A 178 -21.08 26.92 29.97
CA ALA A 178 -21.11 26.46 31.35
C ALA A 178 -21.92 27.40 32.25
N GLY A 179 -22.93 26.84 32.93
CA GLY A 179 -23.83 27.58 33.81
C GLY A 179 -24.74 28.63 33.15
N VAL A 180 -24.75 28.76 31.82
CA VAL A 180 -25.50 29.81 31.10
C VAL A 180 -26.52 29.22 30.14
N SER A 181 -26.09 28.37 29.20
CA SER A 181 -26.96 27.84 28.14
C SER A 181 -26.63 26.41 27.73
N GLY A 182 -27.61 25.74 27.14
CA GLY A 182 -27.48 24.38 26.62
C GLY A 182 -27.31 23.31 27.71
N TRP A 183 -26.94 22.10 27.31
CA TRP A 183 -26.72 20.96 28.20
C TRP A 183 -25.42 20.23 27.87
N LYS A 184 -24.85 19.60 28.89
CA LYS A 184 -23.64 18.79 28.76
C LYS A 184 -23.60 17.67 29.78
N LEU A 185 -23.46 16.45 29.29
CA LEU A 185 -23.18 15.26 30.10
C LEU A 185 -21.69 14.95 30.00
N PHE A 186 -20.96 15.12 31.10
CA PHE A 186 -19.53 14.85 31.22
C PHE A 186 -19.26 13.37 31.52
N PHE A 187 -18.07 12.89 31.15
CA PHE A 187 -17.62 11.52 31.42
C PHE A 187 -17.46 11.24 32.93
N ASP A 188 -17.29 12.28 33.74
CA ASP A 188 -17.15 12.19 35.20
C ASP A 188 -18.50 12.00 35.94
N GLY A 189 -19.61 11.93 35.19
CA GLY A 189 -20.96 11.79 35.73
C GLY A 189 -21.66 13.11 36.04
N THR A 190 -21.02 14.26 35.80
CA THR A 190 -21.66 15.56 35.92
C THR A 190 -22.63 15.78 34.75
N PHE A 191 -23.85 16.19 35.04
CA PHE A 191 -24.83 16.62 34.04
C PHE A 191 -25.28 18.05 34.33
N GLU A 192 -25.03 18.95 33.37
CA GLU A 192 -25.54 20.31 33.39
C GLU A 192 -26.69 20.46 32.39
N ILE A 193 -27.78 21.06 32.86
CA ILE A 193 -28.91 21.51 32.05
C ILE A 193 -29.13 22.98 32.35
N ASN A 194 -28.97 23.84 31.34
CA ASN A 194 -29.18 25.28 31.46
C ASN A 194 -30.32 25.74 30.52
N SER A 195 -30.81 26.95 30.75
CA SER A 195 -31.80 27.59 29.86
C SER A 195 -31.32 27.68 28.41
N GLN A 196 -32.23 27.53 27.46
CA GLN A 196 -31.90 27.62 26.03
C GLN A 196 -31.39 29.00 25.61
N LEU A 197 -31.84 30.08 26.28
CA LEU A 197 -31.63 31.47 25.87
C LEU A 197 -30.66 32.27 26.78
N GLY A 198 -30.05 31.61 27.77
CA GLY A 198 -29.27 32.30 28.81
C GLY A 198 -30.15 33.01 29.85
N GLY A 199 -29.69 33.07 31.10
CA GLY A 199 -30.38 33.81 32.16
C GLY A 199 -31.67 33.18 32.69
N GLY A 200 -31.98 31.93 32.36
CA GLY A 200 -33.07 31.18 33.01
C GLY A 200 -32.55 30.26 34.11
N GLY A 201 -33.43 29.46 34.69
CA GLY A 201 -33.04 28.45 35.68
C GLY A 201 -32.04 27.43 35.13
N ARG A 202 -31.25 26.85 36.03
CA ARG A 202 -30.25 25.83 35.69
C ARG A 202 -30.23 24.69 36.71
N GLN A 203 -29.81 23.52 36.26
CA GLN A 203 -29.65 22.33 37.06
C GLN A 203 -28.25 21.72 36.86
N THR A 204 -27.64 21.29 37.96
CA THR A 204 -26.40 20.51 37.96
C THR A 204 -26.62 19.24 38.76
N ILE A 205 -26.29 18.09 38.20
CA ILE A 205 -26.28 16.79 38.86
C ILE A 205 -24.84 16.28 38.84
N ASN A 206 -24.34 15.76 39.96
CA ASN A 206 -23.03 15.11 40.04
C ASN A 206 -23.02 14.04 41.14
N SER A 207 -21.83 13.52 41.48
CA SER A 207 -21.64 12.48 42.49
C SER A 207 -22.15 12.86 43.89
N PHE A 208 -22.32 14.14 44.18
CA PHE A 208 -22.85 14.63 45.46
C PHE A 208 -24.37 14.81 45.46
N GLY A 209 -25.06 14.70 44.32
CA GLY A 209 -26.50 14.92 44.19
C GLY A 209 -26.83 16.01 43.16
N GLY A 210 -27.97 16.67 43.32
CA GLY A 210 -28.45 17.67 42.36
C GLY A 210 -28.84 18.99 42.98
N LYS A 211 -28.59 20.07 42.24
CA LYS A 211 -28.91 21.46 42.61
C LYS A 211 -29.70 22.11 41.49
N VAL A 212 -30.75 22.84 41.85
CA VAL A 212 -31.56 23.65 40.94
C VAL A 212 -31.46 25.11 41.37
N PHE A 213 -31.17 25.98 40.41
CA PHE A 213 -31.01 27.41 40.58
C PHE A 213 -32.04 28.15 39.73
N ASP A 214 -32.49 29.31 40.22
CA ASP A 214 -33.29 30.22 39.41
C ASP A 214 -32.42 31.09 38.48
N GLU A 215 -33.08 31.97 37.73
CA GLU A 215 -32.48 32.99 36.84
C GLU A 215 -31.49 33.93 37.54
N ASN A 216 -31.65 34.15 38.85
CA ASN A 216 -30.79 35.01 39.66
C ASN A 216 -29.62 34.23 40.29
N ASN A 217 -29.37 33.00 39.83
CA ASN A 217 -28.38 32.08 40.40
C ASN A 217 -28.61 31.72 41.88
N MET A 218 -29.83 31.93 42.40
CA MET A 218 -30.18 31.49 43.75
C MET A 218 -30.58 30.02 43.73
N LYS A 219 -29.93 29.22 44.59
CA LYS A 219 -30.26 27.80 44.76
C LYS A 219 -31.65 27.68 45.38
N ARG A 220 -32.59 27.09 44.64
CA ARG A 220 -33.98 26.89 45.08
C ARG A 220 -34.24 25.50 45.64
N TYR A 221 -33.50 24.53 45.14
CA TYR A 221 -33.64 23.14 45.57
C TYR A 221 -32.29 22.42 45.53
N GLN A 222 -32.06 21.54 46.50
CA GLN A 222 -30.92 20.64 46.55
C GLN A 222 -31.37 19.29 47.08
N TRP A 223 -30.86 18.23 46.46
CA TRP A 223 -30.98 16.86 46.94
C TRP A 223 -29.60 16.20 46.95
N GLY A 224 -29.40 15.22 47.84
CA GLY A 224 -28.08 14.62 48.10
C GLY A 224 -27.18 15.50 48.98
N ASN A 225 -25.88 15.17 49.00
CA ASN A 225 -24.85 15.76 49.85
C ASN A 225 -25.21 15.63 51.34
N LEU A 226 -25.47 14.39 51.76
CA LEU A 226 -25.95 14.03 53.09
C LEU A 226 -24.86 14.10 54.18
N ALA A 227 -23.62 14.40 53.80
CA ALA A 227 -22.47 14.50 54.71
C ALA A 227 -22.07 15.96 55.02
N ALA A 228 -22.86 16.94 54.58
CA ALA A 228 -22.64 18.37 54.81
C ALA A 228 -23.46 18.90 56.00
#